data_AF-A0A319DAI5-F1
#
_entry.id   AF-A0A319DAI5-F1
#
_cell.length_a   1.000
_cell.length_b   1.000
_cell.length_c   1.000
_cell.angle_alpha   90.00
_cell.angle_beta   90.00
_cell.angle_gamma   90.00
#
_symmetry.space_group_name_H-M   'P 1'
#
loop_
_entity.id
_entity.type
_entity.pdbx_description
1 polymer ?
#
loop_
_entity_poly.entity_id
_entity_poly.type
_entity_poly.pdbx_seq_one_letter_code
_entity_poly.pdbx_strand_id
1 'polypeptide(L)'
;MSTQPTTPATPPAGTNYLDLGITLALHNWPALTLAVQSLWGGPTSADKRDWLCGAISEMLATRPETDSYDLEDVLVQVMTDEFDVDVDDESAAAVADQIMEMKAQTERGEYAGIQHMWEVYQRKGGETAVAGIQRAAGAAGEDDSEDDEEDEEMDVDMDDDAPALVRAPREKVEPEVDDDGFTTVVSKKRR
;
A
#
# COMPACT_ATOMS: atom_id res chain seq x y z
N MET A 1 -1.35 8.47 -34.59
CA MET A 1 -1.04 8.17 -33.19
C MET A 1 -0.60 6.72 -33.11
N SER A 2 0.68 6.48 -32.80
CA SER A 2 1.23 5.11 -32.74
C SER A 2 1.08 4.59 -31.32
N THR A 3 0.11 3.71 -31.10
CA THR A 3 -0.03 2.93 -29.87
C THR A 3 1.15 1.96 -29.79
N GLN A 4 2.11 2.24 -28.90
CA GLN A 4 3.15 1.26 -28.59
C GLN A 4 2.51 0.02 -27.97
N PRO A 5 2.89 -1.21 -28.37
CA PRO A 5 2.44 -2.40 -27.67
C PRO A 5 3.11 -2.42 -26.29
N THR A 6 2.32 -2.36 -25.22
CA THR A 6 2.79 -2.67 -23.87
C THR A 6 3.20 -4.14 -23.87
N THR A 7 4.50 -4.39 -23.92
CA THR A 7 5.06 -5.74 -23.79
C THR A 7 4.63 -6.29 -22.42
N PRO A 8 4.02 -7.49 -22.34
CA PRO A 8 3.69 -8.09 -21.05
C PRO A 8 4.98 -8.27 -20.26
N ALA A 9 5.04 -7.67 -19.07
CA ALA A 9 6.23 -7.69 -18.23
C ALA A 9 6.37 -9.08 -17.62
N THR A 10 7.03 -9.97 -18.36
CA THR A 10 7.23 -11.36 -17.94
C THR A 10 8.26 -11.42 -16.81
N PRO A 11 8.08 -12.27 -15.78
CA PRO A 11 9.08 -12.46 -14.74
C PRO A 11 10.45 -12.86 -15.32
N PRO A 12 11.57 -12.54 -14.63
CA PRO A 12 12.91 -12.87 -15.12
C PRO A 12 13.09 -14.38 -15.35
N ALA A 13 14.00 -14.74 -16.26
CA ALA A 13 14.30 -16.13 -16.57
C ALA A 13 14.82 -16.87 -15.32
N GLY A 14 14.27 -18.04 -15.02
CA GLY A 14 14.64 -18.84 -13.84
C GLY A 14 13.85 -18.52 -12.57
N THR A 15 12.81 -17.68 -12.65
CA THR A 15 11.92 -17.41 -11.52
C THR A 15 11.20 -18.68 -11.06
N ASN A 16 11.25 -18.97 -9.76
CA ASN A 16 10.32 -19.91 -9.16
C ASN A 16 8.95 -19.24 -9.03
N TYR A 17 7.99 -19.68 -9.83
CA TYR A 17 6.66 -19.08 -9.87
C TYR A 17 5.90 -19.22 -8.56
N LEU A 18 6.13 -20.29 -7.79
CA LEU A 18 5.49 -20.45 -6.49
C LEU A 18 5.99 -19.40 -5.50
N ASP A 19 7.31 -19.23 -5.40
CA ASP A 19 7.92 -18.22 -4.53
C ASP A 19 7.48 -16.81 -4.93
N LEU A 20 7.42 -16.53 -6.24
CA LEU A 20 6.89 -15.28 -6.75
C LEU A 20 5.42 -15.07 -6.35
N GLY A 21 4.58 -16.09 -6.49
CA GLY A 21 3.18 -16.06 -6.07
C GLY A 21 3.03 -15.74 -4.59
N ILE A 22 3.75 -16.47 -3.73
CA ILE A 22 3.75 -16.24 -2.27
C ILE A 22 4.17 -14.81 -1.96
N THR A 23 5.28 -14.34 -2.55
CA THR A 23 5.77 -12.97 -2.36
C THR A 23 4.69 -11.95 -2.71
N LEU A 24 4.04 -12.11 -3.86
CA LEU A 24 3.00 -11.19 -4.32
C LEU A 24 1.74 -11.21 -3.43
N ALA A 25 1.33 -12.38 -2.95
CA ALA A 25 0.21 -12.46 -2.00
C ALA A 25 0.54 -11.75 -0.68
N LEU A 26 1.73 -11.96 -0.11
CA LEU A 26 2.16 -11.29 1.12
C LEU A 26 2.28 -9.77 0.94
N HIS A 27 2.80 -9.31 -0.20
CA HIS A 27 2.85 -7.87 -0.52
C HIS A 27 1.49 -7.23 -0.73
N ASN A 28 0.49 -8.01 -1.15
CA ASN A 28 -0.87 -7.52 -1.35
C ASN A 28 -1.72 -7.63 -0.08
N TRP A 29 -1.25 -8.33 0.96
CA TRP A 29 -1.96 -8.44 2.23
C TRP A 29 -1.87 -7.12 3.02
N PRO A 30 -2.98 -6.39 3.23
CA PRO A 30 -2.93 -5.05 3.81
C PRO A 30 -2.41 -5.02 5.25
N ALA A 31 -2.77 -6.01 6.08
CA ALA A 31 -2.35 -6.08 7.48
C ALA A 31 -0.83 -6.20 7.60
N LEU A 32 -0.22 -7.16 6.89
CA LEU A 32 1.23 -7.35 6.86
C LEU A 32 1.95 -6.14 6.25
N THR A 33 1.40 -5.60 5.17
CA THR A 33 1.93 -4.42 4.50
C THR A 33 2.00 -3.21 5.43
N LEU A 34 0.91 -2.94 6.16
CA LEU A 34 0.84 -1.87 7.14
C LEU A 34 1.82 -2.10 8.30
N ALA A 35 1.93 -3.34 8.78
CA ALA A 35 2.86 -3.71 9.85
C ALA A 35 4.32 -3.45 9.44
N VAL A 36 4.69 -3.80 8.21
CA VAL A 36 6.03 -3.54 7.67
C VAL A 36 6.30 -2.05 7.53
N GLN A 37 5.36 -1.29 6.97
CA GLN A 37 5.51 0.17 6.82
C GLN A 37 5.61 0.90 8.16
N SER A 38 4.90 0.40 9.17
CA SER A 38 4.86 0.97 10.51
C SER A 38 5.98 0.45 11.41
N LEU A 39 6.83 -0.44 10.90
CA LEU A 39 7.93 -1.09 11.63
C LEU A 39 7.47 -1.81 12.90
N TRP A 40 6.26 -2.39 12.89
CA TRP A 40 5.73 -3.11 14.06
C TRP A 40 6.54 -4.37 14.37
N GLY A 41 7.16 -5.00 13.36
CA GLY A 41 8.16 -6.05 13.54
C GLY A 41 9.59 -5.55 13.78
N GLY A 42 9.78 -4.26 14.05
CA GLY A 42 11.08 -3.62 14.24
C GLY A 42 11.75 -3.18 12.92
N PRO A 43 13.02 -2.74 12.97
CA PRO A 43 13.73 -2.17 11.82
C PRO A 43 13.95 -3.17 10.67
N THR A 44 13.85 -4.47 10.94
CA THR A 44 14.00 -5.55 9.96
C THR A 44 12.65 -6.10 9.49
N SER A 45 11.54 -5.36 9.67
CA SER A 45 10.20 -5.84 9.31
C SER A 45 10.08 -6.28 7.85
N ALA A 46 10.76 -5.59 6.92
CA ALA A 46 10.81 -5.98 5.52
C ALA A 46 11.52 -7.34 5.34
N ASP A 47 12.68 -7.53 5.99
CA ASP A 47 13.42 -8.80 5.96
C ASP A 47 12.57 -9.96 6.53
N LYS A 48 11.75 -9.69 7.56
CA LYS A 48 10.84 -10.69 8.13
C LYS A 48 9.76 -11.14 7.14
N ARG A 49 9.19 -10.21 6.36
CA ARG A 49 8.24 -10.57 5.28
C ARG A 49 8.91 -11.45 4.23
N ASP A 50 10.13 -11.12 3.85
CA ASP A 50 10.87 -11.88 2.83
C ASP A 50 11.27 -13.27 3.38
N TRP A 51 11.64 -13.35 4.66
CA TRP A 51 11.84 -14.62 5.38
C TRP A 51 10.57 -15.47 5.38
N LEU A 52 9.40 -14.88 5.66
CA LEU A 52 8.12 -15.58 5.68
C LEU A 52 7.80 -16.23 4.33
N CYS A 53 8.12 -15.56 3.21
CA CYS A 53 7.97 -16.15 1.89
C CYS A 53 8.75 -17.46 1.75
N GLY A 54 10.02 -17.47 2.18
CA GLY A 54 10.86 -18.67 2.16
C GLY A 54 10.33 -19.76 3.08
N ALA A 55 9.89 -19.40 4.28
CA ALA A 55 9.32 -20.33 5.25
C ALA A 55 8.06 -21.03 4.73
N ILE A 56 7.16 -20.28 4.09
CA ILE A 56 5.94 -20.85 3.46
C ILE A 56 6.31 -21.78 2.32
N SER A 57 7.25 -21.36 1.45
CA SER A 57 7.70 -22.20 0.33
C SER A 57 8.30 -23.53 0.81
N GLU A 58 9.17 -23.49 1.83
CA GLU A 58 9.76 -24.68 2.43
C GLU A 58 8.72 -25.58 3.12
N MET A 59 7.74 -24.98 3.81
CA MET A 59 6.63 -25.70 4.43
C MET A 59 5.83 -26.48 3.38
N LEU A 60 5.41 -25.82 2.31
CA LEU A 60 4.63 -26.43 1.23
C LEU A 60 5.42 -27.52 0.47
N ALA A 61 6.74 -27.37 0.38
CA ALA A 61 7.62 -28.36 -0.24
C ALA A 61 7.84 -29.60 0.65
N THR A 62 7.91 -29.41 1.98
CA THR A 62 8.23 -30.48 2.94
C THR A 62 7.00 -31.22 3.43
N ARG A 63 5.85 -30.55 3.47
CA ARG A 63 4.57 -31.04 4.01
C ARG A 63 3.47 -30.90 2.94
N PRO A 64 3.42 -31.80 1.94
CA PRO A 64 2.46 -31.70 0.85
C PRO A 64 0.99 -31.85 1.29
N GLU A 65 0.75 -32.36 2.50
CA GLU A 65 -0.57 -32.46 3.14
C GLU A 65 -1.09 -31.14 3.72
N THR A 66 -0.23 -30.12 3.81
CA THR A 66 -0.60 -28.78 4.32
C THR A 66 -1.80 -28.25 3.54
N ASP A 67 -2.89 -27.94 4.24
CA ASP A 67 -4.06 -27.30 3.67
C ASP A 67 -4.08 -25.78 3.93
N SER A 68 -5.15 -25.09 3.52
CA SER A 68 -5.23 -23.65 3.72
C SER A 68 -5.43 -23.25 5.19
N TYR A 69 -6.03 -24.10 6.02
CA TYR A 69 -6.17 -23.85 7.46
C TYR A 69 -4.82 -23.95 8.17
N ASP A 70 -4.01 -24.96 7.84
CA ASP A 70 -2.65 -25.08 8.36
C ASP A 70 -1.80 -23.84 8.01
N LEU A 71 -1.94 -23.32 6.78
CA LEU A 71 -1.24 -22.12 6.34
C LEU A 71 -1.78 -20.85 7.01
N GLU A 72 -3.10 -20.72 7.18
CA GLU A 72 -3.73 -19.63 7.92
C GLU A 72 -3.19 -19.54 9.35
N ASP A 73 -3.13 -20.66 10.07
CA ASP A 73 -2.61 -20.72 11.44
C ASP A 73 -1.17 -20.19 11.50
N VAL A 74 -0.33 -20.54 10.51
CA VAL A 74 1.05 -20.03 10.42
C VAL A 74 1.09 -18.53 10.13
N LEU A 75 0.23 -18.04 9.22
CA LEU A 75 0.16 -16.60 8.90
C LEU A 75 -0.28 -15.79 10.12
N VAL A 76 -1.32 -16.23 10.84
CA VAL A 76 -1.81 -15.59 12.07
C VAL A 76 -0.73 -15.61 13.14
N GLN A 77 -0.10 -16.76 13.38
CA GLN A 77 0.95 -16.87 14.39
C GLN A 77 2.11 -15.93 14.10
N VAL A 78 2.56 -15.83 12.84
CA VAL A 78 3.64 -14.93 12.45
C VAL A 78 3.22 -13.46 12.63
N MET A 79 1.99 -13.09 12.29
CA MET A 79 1.50 -11.73 12.51
C MET A 79 1.54 -11.34 14.00
N THR A 80 1.17 -12.25 14.89
CA THR A 80 1.25 -12.03 16.34
C THR A 80 2.70 -12.00 16.83
N ASP A 81 3.49 -13.04 16.55
CA ASP A 81 4.82 -13.22 17.14
C ASP A 81 5.87 -12.25 16.57
N GLU A 82 5.83 -12.01 15.25
CA GLU A 82 6.87 -11.25 14.56
C GLU A 82 6.51 -9.77 14.35
N PHE A 83 5.22 -9.43 14.33
CA PHE A 83 4.73 -8.09 14.03
C PHE A 83 3.84 -7.48 15.12
N ASP A 84 3.52 -8.20 16.20
CA ASP A 84 2.62 -7.72 17.28
C ASP A 84 1.24 -7.29 16.76
N VAL A 85 0.73 -8.02 15.75
CA VAL A 85 -0.58 -7.76 15.12
C VAL A 85 -1.51 -8.93 15.35
N ASP A 86 -2.65 -8.66 15.99
CA ASP A 86 -3.78 -9.58 16.03
C ASP A 86 -4.64 -9.42 14.76
N VAL A 87 -4.78 -10.50 13.99
CA VAL A 87 -5.59 -10.54 12.76
C VAL A 87 -6.90 -11.29 13.04
N ASP A 88 -8.04 -10.58 13.01
CA ASP A 88 -9.39 -11.11 13.27
C ASP A 88 -10.41 -10.66 12.20
N ASP A 89 -9.93 -10.44 10.98
CA ASP A 89 -10.73 -9.93 9.85
C ASP A 89 -10.86 -10.93 8.69
N GLU A 90 -10.58 -12.22 8.95
CA GLU A 90 -10.57 -13.32 7.96
C GLU A 90 -9.57 -13.12 6.80
N SER A 91 -8.72 -12.08 6.84
CA SER A 91 -7.78 -11.80 5.76
C SER A 91 -6.64 -12.82 5.67
N ALA A 92 -6.24 -13.42 6.80
CA ALA A 92 -5.25 -14.49 6.82
C ALA A 92 -5.75 -15.73 6.06
N ALA A 93 -7.01 -16.14 6.30
CA ALA A 93 -7.66 -17.24 5.57
C ALA A 93 -7.68 -16.98 4.05
N ALA A 94 -8.11 -15.76 3.65
CA ALA A 94 -8.17 -15.40 2.24
C ALA A 94 -6.80 -15.43 1.55
N VAL A 95 -5.75 -14.98 2.24
CA VAL A 95 -4.37 -15.04 1.73
C VAL A 95 -3.88 -16.49 1.65
N ALA A 96 -4.20 -17.32 2.64
CA ALA A 96 -3.84 -18.74 2.64
C ALA A 96 -4.49 -19.48 1.46
N ASP A 97 -5.81 -19.32 1.26
CA ASP A 97 -6.54 -19.88 0.12
C ASP A 97 -5.93 -19.42 -1.22
N GLN A 98 -5.59 -18.14 -1.34
CA GLN A 98 -4.94 -17.60 -2.53
C GLN A 98 -3.59 -18.26 -2.80
N ILE A 99 -2.77 -18.47 -1.77
CA ILE A 99 -1.46 -19.15 -1.89
C ILE A 99 -1.65 -20.61 -2.31
N MET A 100 -2.63 -21.30 -1.74
CA MET A 100 -2.92 -22.70 -2.08
C MET A 100 -3.41 -22.85 -3.53
N GLU A 101 -4.24 -21.92 -4.02
CA GLU A 101 -4.63 -21.90 -5.44
C GLU A 101 -3.43 -21.63 -6.35
N MET A 102 -2.53 -20.69 -5.99
CA MET A 102 -1.30 -20.46 -6.75
C MET A 102 -0.40 -21.70 -6.78
N LYS A 103 -0.27 -22.42 -5.67
CA LYS A 103 0.42 -23.71 -5.62
C LYS A 103 -0.20 -24.70 -6.62
N ALA A 104 -1.51 -24.89 -6.58
CA ALA A 104 -2.20 -25.77 -7.51
C ALA A 104 -2.00 -25.37 -8.99
N GLN A 105 -2.05 -24.07 -9.30
CA GLN A 105 -1.76 -23.54 -10.64
C GLN A 105 -0.33 -23.85 -11.09
N THR A 106 0.67 -23.67 -10.22
CA THR A 106 2.06 -23.98 -10.55
C THR A 106 2.28 -25.48 -10.79
N GLU A 107 1.58 -26.35 -10.06
CA GLU A 107 1.61 -27.80 -10.29
C GLU A 107 0.96 -28.21 -11.62
N ARG A 108 -0.08 -27.48 -12.06
CA ARG A 108 -0.71 -27.64 -13.39
C ARG A 108 0.11 -27.02 -14.53
N GLY A 109 1.14 -26.22 -14.22
CA GLY A 109 1.91 -25.46 -15.21
C GLY A 109 1.19 -24.23 -15.75
N GLU A 110 0.20 -23.72 -15.01
CA GLU A 110 -0.59 -22.53 -15.34
C GLU A 110 0.00 -21.31 -14.63
N TYR A 111 0.71 -20.45 -15.35
CA TYR A 111 1.39 -19.29 -14.73
C TYR A 111 0.70 -17.95 -14.97
N ALA A 112 -0.40 -17.94 -15.74
CA ALA A 112 -1.05 -16.71 -16.18
C ALA A 112 -1.52 -15.83 -15.00
N GLY A 113 -2.08 -16.42 -13.94
CA GLY A 113 -2.53 -15.69 -12.75
C GLY A 113 -1.38 -14.98 -12.03
N ILE A 114 -0.27 -15.69 -11.79
CA ILE A 114 0.92 -15.17 -11.12
C ILE A 114 1.60 -14.09 -11.99
N GLN A 115 1.69 -14.31 -13.30
CA GLN A 115 2.22 -13.33 -14.24
C GLN A 115 1.41 -12.04 -14.25
N HIS A 116 0.08 -12.14 -14.26
CA HIS A 116 -0.79 -10.96 -14.18
C HIS A 116 -0.57 -10.18 -12.87
N MET A 117 -0.47 -10.89 -11.75
CA MET A 117 -0.24 -10.29 -10.44
C MET A 117 1.12 -9.57 -10.38
N TRP A 118 2.15 -10.15 -11.02
CA TRP A 118 3.47 -9.55 -11.20
C TRP A 118 3.44 -8.27 -12.05
N GLU A 119 2.67 -8.25 -13.13
CA GLU A 119 2.50 -7.04 -13.96
C GLU A 119 1.83 -5.91 -13.17
N VAL A 120 0.80 -6.23 -12.38
CA VAL A 120 0.12 -5.27 -11.50
C VAL A 120 1.08 -4.73 -10.44
N TYR A 121 1.88 -5.61 -9.82
CA TYR A 121 2.87 -5.23 -8.83
C TYR A 121 3.93 -4.27 -9.40
N GLN A 122 4.47 -4.58 -10.59
CA GLN A 122 5.41 -3.69 -11.27
C GLN A 122 4.79 -2.34 -11.62
N ARG A 123 3.53 -2.32 -12.12
CA ARG A 123 2.84 -1.07 -12.47
C ARG A 123 2.63 -0.18 -11.25
N LYS A 124 2.33 -0.75 -10.09
CA LYS A 124 2.19 0.01 -8.85
C LYS A 124 3.52 0.68 -8.46
N GLY A 125 4.67 0.16 -8.89
CA GLY A 125 6.01 0.62 -8.51
C GLY A 125 6.76 -0.38 -7.62
N GLY A 126 6.27 -1.63 -7.58
CA GLY A 126 6.80 -2.69 -6.73
C GLY A 126 6.87 -2.27 -5.27
N GLU A 127 8.02 -2.50 -4.64
CA GLU A 127 8.26 -2.21 -3.22
C GLU A 127 8.13 -0.71 -2.89
N THR A 128 8.37 0.17 -3.86
CA THR A 128 8.32 1.63 -3.68
C THR A 128 6.89 2.20 -3.71
N ALA A 129 5.94 1.45 -4.28
CA ALA A 129 4.52 1.82 -4.41
C ALA A 129 3.76 1.80 -3.10
N VAL A 130 4.11 0.80 -2.29
CA VAL A 130 3.37 0.38 -1.11
C VAL A 130 3.42 1.46 -0.04
N ALA A 131 4.52 2.22 0.02
CA ALA A 131 4.66 3.43 0.83
C ALA A 131 3.68 4.58 0.46
N GLY A 132 3.00 4.52 -0.69
CA GLY A 132 2.06 5.54 -1.16
C GLY A 132 0.66 5.49 -0.52
N ILE A 133 0.27 4.37 0.09
CA ILE A 133 -1.07 4.17 0.68
C ILE A 133 -1.30 5.10 1.89
N GLN A 134 -0.24 5.53 2.58
CA GLN A 134 -0.33 6.49 3.69
C GLN A 134 -0.77 7.91 3.29
N ARG A 135 -0.75 8.28 2.00
CA ARG A 135 -1.25 9.61 1.58
C ARG A 135 -2.75 9.66 1.33
N ALA A 136 -3.42 8.53 1.14
CA ALA A 136 -4.85 8.50 0.81
C ALA A 136 -5.77 8.39 2.05
N ALA A 137 -5.26 7.95 3.21
CA ALA A 137 -6.07 7.87 4.43
C ALA A 137 -6.38 9.23 5.10
N GLY A 138 -5.90 10.35 4.53
CA GLY A 138 -6.14 11.71 5.00
C GLY A 138 -6.99 12.59 4.07
N ALA A 139 -7.44 12.08 2.93
CA ALA A 139 -8.29 12.81 2.01
C ALA A 139 -9.35 11.86 1.45
N ALA A 140 -10.58 12.02 1.93
CA ALA A 140 -11.75 11.60 1.18
C ALA A 140 -11.69 12.31 -0.18
N GLY A 141 -11.38 11.56 -1.23
CA GLY A 141 -11.40 12.01 -2.61
C GLY A 141 -11.85 10.82 -3.44
N GLU A 142 -13.01 10.99 -4.07
CA GLU A 142 -13.61 10.08 -5.03
C GLU A 142 -12.58 9.52 -6.01
N ASP A 143 -12.51 8.19 -6.07
CA ASP A 143 -12.08 7.48 -7.26
C ASP A 143 -13.24 7.58 -8.25
N ASP A 144 -13.28 8.68 -9.01
CA ASP A 144 -14.15 8.80 -10.17
C ASP A 144 -13.24 8.75 -11.41
N SER A 145 -13.21 7.56 -12.00
CA SER A 145 -12.65 7.34 -13.31
C SER A 145 -13.63 7.85 -14.35
N GLU A 146 -13.38 9.01 -14.96
CA GLU A 146 -13.96 9.32 -16.26
C GLU A 146 -13.08 10.33 -17.01
N ASP A 147 -12.40 9.78 -18.02
CA ASP A 147 -11.76 10.46 -19.14
C ASP A 147 -12.87 10.73 -20.17
N ASP A 148 -13.26 11.99 -20.37
CA ASP A 148 -13.82 12.42 -21.65
C ASP A 148 -13.52 13.90 -21.93
N GLU A 149 -13.06 14.14 -23.14
CA GLU A 149 -12.62 15.42 -23.68
C GLU A 149 -13.80 16.20 -24.31
N GLU A 150 -13.58 17.51 -24.50
CA GLU A 150 -14.27 18.40 -25.47
C GLU A 150 -15.59 19.14 -25.07
N ASP A 151 -15.35 20.43 -24.75
CA ASP A 151 -15.81 21.63 -25.49
C ASP A 151 -17.15 22.35 -25.16
N GLU A 152 -17.07 23.67 -25.40
CA GLU A 152 -18.12 24.69 -25.56
C GLU A 152 -18.67 25.45 -24.33
N GLU A 153 -18.05 26.64 -24.15
CA GLU A 153 -18.66 27.97 -23.97
C GLU A 153 -19.93 28.13 -23.10
N MET A 154 -19.81 28.81 -21.95
CA MET A 154 -20.74 29.90 -21.66
C MET A 154 -20.14 30.98 -20.73
N ASP A 155 -20.11 32.16 -21.32
CA ASP A 155 -19.86 33.51 -20.83
C ASP A 155 -20.64 33.88 -19.55
N VAL A 156 -19.91 34.38 -18.52
CA VAL A 156 -20.49 35.30 -17.54
C VAL A 156 -19.47 36.36 -17.13
N ASP A 157 -19.58 37.48 -17.83
CA ASP A 157 -19.05 38.80 -17.54
C ASP A 157 -19.38 39.27 -16.11
N MET A 158 -18.35 39.61 -15.33
CA MET A 158 -18.45 40.41 -14.09
C MET A 158 -17.16 41.23 -13.95
N ASP A 159 -17.11 42.28 -14.75
CA ASP A 159 -16.37 43.53 -14.50
C ASP A 159 -16.76 44.07 -13.11
N ASP A 160 -15.78 44.27 -12.20
CA ASP A 160 -15.55 45.56 -11.52
C ASP A 160 -14.38 45.48 -10.52
N ASP A 161 -13.39 46.34 -10.77
CA ASP A 161 -12.59 47.08 -9.79
C ASP A 161 -11.58 46.36 -8.86
N ALA A 162 -10.32 46.32 -9.32
CA ALA A 162 -9.15 46.36 -8.43
C ALA A 162 -8.87 47.80 -7.96
N PRO A 163 -8.46 47.99 -6.71
CA PRO A 163 -7.18 48.68 -6.52
C PRO A 163 -6.25 48.02 -5.51
N ALA A 164 -4.99 47.92 -5.92
CA ALA A 164 -3.86 47.46 -5.12
C ALA A 164 -3.60 48.38 -3.91
N LEU A 165 -3.49 47.80 -2.71
CA LEU A 165 -2.95 48.48 -1.53
C LEU A 165 -1.88 47.62 -0.86
N VAL A 166 -0.64 47.88 -1.24
CA VAL A 166 0.57 47.51 -0.50
C VAL A 166 0.45 47.91 0.97
N ARG A 167 0.60 46.96 1.90
CA ARG A 167 0.94 47.25 3.29
C ARG A 167 2.01 46.30 3.82
N ALA A 168 3.02 46.96 4.37
CA ALA A 168 4.34 46.53 4.85
C ALA A 168 4.42 45.20 5.65
N PRO A 169 5.64 44.62 5.77
CA PRO A 169 5.89 43.41 6.53
C PRO A 169 5.42 43.57 7.98
N ARG A 170 4.53 42.70 8.44
CA ARG A 170 4.16 42.63 9.87
C ARG A 170 5.31 41.95 10.60
N GLU A 171 6.02 42.75 11.38
CA GLU A 171 6.97 42.34 12.40
C GLU A 171 6.33 41.24 13.28
N LYS A 172 6.92 40.05 13.27
CA LYS A 172 6.47 38.93 14.12
C LYS A 172 6.85 39.29 15.55
N VAL A 173 5.85 39.68 16.34
CA VAL A 173 5.96 39.78 17.80
C VAL A 173 6.26 38.37 18.30
N GLU A 174 7.44 38.19 18.88
CA GLU A 174 7.85 36.92 19.50
C GLU A 174 6.94 36.62 20.68
N PRO A 175 6.44 35.37 20.84
CA PRO A 175 5.62 35.00 21.97
C PRO A 175 6.47 35.02 23.25
N GLU A 176 6.10 35.86 24.22
CA GLU A 176 6.66 35.83 25.57
C GLU A 176 6.43 34.43 26.18
N VAL A 177 7.52 33.81 26.64
CA VAL A 177 7.53 32.53 27.33
C VAL A 177 7.71 32.85 28.82
N ASP A 178 6.74 32.46 29.64
CA ASP A 178 6.84 32.60 31.10
C ASP A 178 7.95 31.70 31.66
N ASP A 179 8.45 32.01 32.86
CA ASP A 179 9.49 31.26 33.59
C ASP A 179 9.13 29.79 33.90
N ASP A 180 7.93 29.34 33.53
CA ASP A 180 7.43 27.96 33.67
C ASP A 180 7.26 27.22 32.32
N GLY A 181 7.79 27.80 31.21
CA GLY A 181 7.89 27.13 29.90
C GLY A 181 6.57 26.87 29.16
N PHE A 182 5.47 27.48 29.59
CA PHE A 182 4.16 27.31 28.97
C PHE A 182 3.80 28.51 28.09
N THR A 183 3.30 28.26 26.87
CA THR A 183 2.86 29.32 25.94
C THR A 183 1.36 29.57 26.08
N THR A 184 0.97 30.82 26.36
CA THR A 184 -0.45 31.18 26.55
C THR A 184 -1.21 31.19 25.23
N VAL A 185 -2.22 30.33 25.10
CA VAL A 185 -3.11 30.29 23.93
C VAL A 185 -4.13 31.45 23.98
N VAL A 186 -3.94 32.44 23.11
CA VAL A 186 -4.90 33.54 22.92
C VAL A 186 -6.13 33.06 22.13
N SER A 187 -7.27 32.86 22.79
CA SER A 187 -8.53 32.51 22.12
C SER A 187 -9.16 33.74 21.47
N LYS A 188 -9.25 33.74 20.13
CA LYS A 188 -9.83 34.84 19.34
C LYS A 188 -11.36 34.72 19.27
N LYS A 189 -12.06 35.55 20.04
CA LYS A 189 -13.52 35.69 20.02
C LYS A 189 -13.99 36.43 18.76
N ARG A 190 -14.77 35.76 17.90
CA ARG A 190 -15.46 36.36 16.74
C ARG A 190 -16.67 37.16 17.21
N ARG A 191 -16.80 38.39 16.72
CA ARG A 191 -18.03 39.19 16.74
C ARG A 191 -18.21 39.75 15.34
#